data_AF-A0A815QTU0-F1
#
_entry.id   AF-A0A815QTU0-F1
#
_cell.length_a   1.000
_cell.length_b   1.000
_cell.length_c   1.000
_cell.angle_alpha   90.00
_cell.angle_beta   90.00
_cell.angle_gamma   90.00
#
_symmetry.space_group_name_H-M   'P 1'
#
loop_
_entity.id
_entity.type
_entity.pdbx_description
1 polymer ?
#
loop_
_entity_poly.entity_id
_entity_poly.type
_entity_poly.pdbx_seq_one_letter_code
_entity_poly.pdbx_strand_id
1 'polypeptide(L)'
;MAFQIASGINYLHQLPEPILHRDIKSLNFLIQRAYEGYIVKVCDFGLARTRNETTRYTTFNSTLAHTLPWTAPEILLLEDYVDKSDIYSLGIVFWELASRRVPYYEHKDDVIRTSVLAGDRLQIPESTPSGFQTIIERCWAQQPNDRPNSSYLVEMIEECIQMQIIRNIPVDARWSQNGKTVAGGNGQGNATNQLNYPHGLFVDDDQTMIIADCWNDRIVQWKMGDTMGQVVAGGKDRGNRSDQLYGPIDVLVDKETGSLIICDWQNRRVVRWSPRNGTTQGEILIDNIDCHGLFMDDQRYLYVSDYIKHEVRRYKIGDKNGIIVAGGNGKGAALNQLNSPTYAFVDQQQNVYVSDTHNHRVTKWNKGAKEGIVVAGGQGEGNALTQLSHSNGLFIDTLGNVYVADSWNNRVMRWPKGAKQGTVIVGGNGEGAGANQFNRLRGLSFDRKGNLYVVDVRNHRVHLFSIQ
;
A
#
# COMPACT_ATOMS: atom_id res chain seq x y z
N MET A 1 -0.11 -14.07 15.28
CA MET A 1 -0.13 -13.97 16.76
C MET A 1 -0.67 -12.61 17.21
N ALA A 2 -0.03 -11.49 16.85
CA ALA A 2 -0.49 -10.13 17.21
C ALA A 2 -1.99 -9.89 16.95
N PHE A 3 -2.49 -10.30 15.78
CA PHE A 3 -3.91 -10.24 15.44
C PHE A 3 -4.80 -10.94 16.47
N GLN A 4 -4.53 -12.22 16.77
CA GLN A 4 -5.33 -12.99 17.74
C GLN A 4 -5.29 -12.38 19.15
N ILE A 5 -4.14 -11.82 19.55
CA ILE A 5 -3.99 -11.12 20.84
C ILE A 5 -4.87 -9.86 20.86
N ALA A 6 -4.77 -9.00 19.84
CA ALA A 6 -5.58 -7.79 19.74
C ALA A 6 -7.08 -8.09 19.64
N SER A 7 -7.48 -9.09 18.86
CA SER A 7 -8.87 -9.52 18.73
C SER A 7 -9.45 -10.01 20.06
N GLY A 8 -8.64 -10.72 20.86
CA GLY A 8 -9.04 -11.16 22.20
C GLY A 8 -9.33 -9.98 23.14
N ILE A 9 -8.47 -8.95 23.13
CA ILE A 9 -8.69 -7.75 23.95
C ILE A 9 -9.83 -6.89 23.41
N ASN A 10 -9.94 -6.76 22.08
CA ASN A 10 -11.06 -6.08 21.44
C ASN A 10 -12.39 -6.70 21.85
N TYR A 11 -12.49 -8.03 21.86
CA TYR A 11 -13.69 -8.71 22.33
C TYR A 11 -14.10 -8.26 23.74
N LEU A 12 -13.16 -8.18 24.69
CA LEU A 12 -13.43 -7.74 26.06
C LEU A 12 -13.89 -6.27 26.13
N HIS A 13 -13.26 -5.40 25.34
CA HIS A 13 -13.57 -3.97 25.31
C HIS A 13 -14.90 -3.65 24.62
N GLN A 14 -15.37 -4.51 23.72
CA GLN A 14 -16.62 -4.34 22.96
C GLN A 14 -17.84 -4.99 23.62
N LEU A 15 -17.68 -5.62 24.79
CA LEU A 15 -18.82 -6.13 25.56
C LEU A 15 -19.76 -4.97 25.96
N PRO A 16 -21.07 -5.23 26.13
CA PRO A 16 -22.02 -4.21 26.60
C PRO A 16 -21.59 -3.54 27.92
N GLU A 17 -20.95 -4.33 28.79
CA GLU A 17 -20.17 -3.85 29.92
C GLU A 17 -18.68 -4.14 29.62
N PRO A 18 -17.90 -3.14 29.16
CA PRO A 18 -16.51 -3.36 28.79
C PRO A 18 -15.67 -3.87 29.96
N ILE A 19 -14.88 -4.92 29.70
CA ILE A 19 -13.95 -5.51 30.67
C ILE A 19 -12.54 -5.01 30.37
N LEU A 20 -11.88 -4.41 31.36
CA LEU A 20 -10.49 -3.99 31.29
C LEU A 20 -9.61 -5.09 31.89
N HIS A 21 -8.57 -5.53 31.16
CA HIS A 21 -7.77 -6.69 31.59
C HIS A 21 -6.81 -6.35 32.73
N ARG A 22 -6.17 -5.17 32.69
CA ARG A 22 -5.31 -4.64 33.77
C ARG A 22 -4.00 -5.37 34.07
N ASP A 23 -3.67 -6.42 33.31
CA ASP A 23 -2.43 -7.20 33.47
C ASP A 23 -1.99 -7.79 32.12
N ILE A 24 -1.97 -6.96 31.08
CA ILE A 24 -1.53 -7.40 29.76
C ILE A 24 -0.01 -7.52 29.74
N LYS A 25 0.48 -8.75 29.56
CA LYS A 25 1.90 -9.10 29.39
C LYS A 25 2.01 -10.39 28.60
N SER A 26 3.16 -10.64 27.97
CA SER A 26 3.38 -11.83 27.12
C SER A 26 3.08 -13.15 27.83
N LEU A 27 3.31 -13.23 29.15
CA LEU A 27 3.02 -14.42 29.98
C LEU A 27 1.53 -14.76 30.11
N ASN A 28 0.63 -13.79 29.86
CA ASN A 28 -0.82 -13.97 29.98
C ASN A 28 -1.48 -14.33 28.63
N PHE A 29 -0.67 -14.78 27.65
CA PHE A 29 -1.14 -15.31 26.38
C PHE A 29 -0.67 -16.75 26.20
N LEU A 30 -1.62 -17.68 26.24
CA LEU A 30 -1.35 -19.11 26.04
C LEU A 30 -1.32 -19.45 24.56
N ILE A 31 -0.33 -20.24 24.13
CA ILE A 31 -0.14 -20.64 22.74
C ILE A 31 -0.36 -22.15 22.63
N GLN A 32 -1.30 -22.56 21.78
CA GLN A 32 -1.53 -23.95 21.40
C GLN A 32 -1.14 -24.16 19.94
N ARG A 33 -0.41 -25.24 19.65
CA ARG A 33 -0.13 -25.67 18.27
C ARG A 33 -1.39 -26.29 17.66
N ALA A 34 -1.78 -25.83 16.48
CA ALA A 34 -2.89 -26.35 15.69
C ALA A 34 -2.38 -26.96 14.37
N TYR A 35 -3.28 -27.58 13.60
CA TYR A 35 -2.95 -28.12 12.27
C TYR A 35 -2.43 -27.02 11.34
N GLU A 36 -3.04 -25.83 11.39
CA GLU A 36 -2.61 -24.62 10.66
C GLU A 36 -2.08 -23.56 11.64
N GLY A 37 -0.83 -23.73 12.09
CA GLY A 37 -0.12 -22.72 12.87
C GLY A 37 -0.39 -22.75 14.37
N TYR A 38 -0.69 -21.58 14.95
CA TYR A 38 -0.82 -21.39 16.40
C TYR A 38 -2.13 -20.68 16.74
N ILE A 39 -2.79 -21.17 17.79
CA ILE A 39 -3.93 -20.52 18.44
C ILE A 39 -3.41 -19.82 19.70
N VAL A 40 -3.71 -18.54 19.84
CA VAL A 40 -3.35 -17.71 21.01
C VAL A 40 -4.63 -17.35 21.76
N LYS A 41 -4.63 -17.55 23.07
CA LYS A 41 -5.75 -17.17 23.95
C LYS A 41 -5.27 -16.34 25.13
N VAL A 42 -6.08 -15.35 25.50
CA VAL A 42 -5.87 -14.50 26.67
C VAL A 42 -6.20 -15.31 27.93
N CYS A 43 -5.36 -15.22 28.96
CA CYS A 43 -5.60 -15.82 30.26
C CYS A 43 -5.30 -14.84 31.41
N ASP A 44 -5.54 -15.28 32.64
CA ASP A 44 -5.31 -14.53 33.87
C ASP A 44 -6.13 -13.23 34.02
N PHE A 45 -7.40 -13.40 34.37
CA PHE A 45 -8.35 -12.31 34.60
C PHE A 45 -8.42 -11.87 36.07
N GLY A 46 -7.42 -12.22 36.91
CA GLY A 46 -7.46 -11.95 38.36
C GLY A 46 -7.56 -10.46 38.72
N LEU A 47 -7.04 -9.59 37.86
CA LEU A 47 -7.09 -8.13 37.99
C LEU A 47 -8.14 -7.47 37.11
N ALA A 48 -8.86 -8.24 36.30
CA ALA A 48 -9.85 -7.70 35.36
C ALA A 48 -11.04 -7.07 36.11
N ARG A 49 -11.55 -5.96 35.60
CA ARG A 49 -12.69 -5.23 36.17
C ARG A 49 -13.57 -4.67 35.07
N THR A 50 -14.86 -4.48 35.37
CA THR A 50 -15.74 -3.74 34.45
C THR A 50 -15.38 -2.26 34.50
N ARG A 51 -15.57 -1.54 33.39
CA ARG A 51 -15.24 -0.11 33.29
C ARG A 51 -15.97 0.77 34.32
N ASN A 52 -17.15 0.33 34.79
CA ASN A 52 -18.00 1.09 35.70
C ASN A 52 -17.65 0.86 37.19
N GLU A 53 -16.82 -0.14 37.50
CA GLU A 53 -16.28 -0.34 38.84
C GLU A 53 -15.14 0.67 39.10
N THR A 54 -15.05 1.16 40.34
CA THR A 54 -14.20 2.30 40.73
C THR A 54 -12.78 2.22 40.12
N THR A 55 -12.46 3.19 39.27
CA THR A 55 -11.32 3.20 38.32
C THR A 55 -9.93 3.35 38.94
N ARG A 56 -9.86 3.69 40.23
CA ARG A 56 -8.60 3.77 40.96
C ARG A 56 -7.94 2.40 41.01
N TYR A 57 -6.72 2.31 40.50
CA TYR A 57 -5.87 1.14 40.68
C TYR A 57 -5.40 1.12 42.14
N THR A 58 -6.22 0.58 43.05
CA THR A 58 -6.03 0.69 44.50
C THR A 58 -4.98 -0.25 45.08
N THR A 59 -4.29 -1.05 44.26
CA THR A 59 -3.29 -2.02 44.70
C THR A 59 -1.87 -1.58 44.33
N PHE A 60 -1.32 -0.70 45.15
CA PHE A 60 0.13 -0.55 45.32
C PHE A 60 0.71 -1.69 46.18
N ASN A 61 0.25 -2.92 45.96
CA ASN A 61 0.85 -4.10 46.57
C ASN A 61 1.73 -4.81 45.53
N SER A 62 2.64 -5.64 46.03
CA SER A 62 3.75 -6.39 45.38
C SER A 62 3.61 -6.85 43.91
N THR A 63 2.42 -6.89 43.33
CA THR A 63 2.13 -7.29 41.95
C THR A 63 2.65 -6.30 40.90
N LEU A 64 2.69 -4.99 41.20
CA LEU A 64 3.14 -3.96 40.24
C LEU A 64 4.64 -4.04 39.93
N ALA A 65 5.45 -4.55 40.87
CA ALA A 65 6.89 -4.76 40.67
C ALA A 65 7.19 -5.77 39.54
N HIS A 66 6.26 -6.70 39.26
CA HIS A 66 6.46 -7.75 38.24
C HIS A 66 5.85 -7.40 36.87
N THR A 67 4.95 -6.41 36.79
CA THR A 67 4.30 -5.96 35.53
C THR A 67 4.78 -4.57 35.09
N LEU A 68 5.71 -3.93 35.83
CA LEU A 68 6.19 -2.58 35.55
C LEU A 68 6.63 -2.33 34.09
N PRO A 69 7.33 -3.26 33.40
CA PRO A 69 7.74 -3.05 32.00
C PRO A 69 6.57 -2.86 31.01
N TRP A 70 5.39 -3.38 31.32
CA TRP A 70 4.18 -3.26 30.49
C TRP A 70 3.26 -2.11 30.93
N THR A 71 3.57 -1.46 32.06
CA THR A 71 2.65 -0.52 32.71
C THR A 71 2.63 0.84 32.01
N ALA A 72 1.43 1.33 31.72
CA ALA A 72 1.22 2.61 31.03
C ALA A 72 1.60 3.83 31.90
N PRO A 73 2.03 4.97 31.30
CA PRO A 73 2.46 6.16 32.02
C PRO A 73 1.43 6.69 33.04
N GLU A 74 0.15 6.73 32.67
CA GLU A 74 -0.93 7.19 33.55
C GLU A 74 -1.07 6.34 34.82
N ILE A 75 -0.79 5.03 34.71
CA ILE A 75 -0.84 4.12 35.85
C ILE A 75 0.39 4.31 36.74
N LEU A 76 1.55 4.60 36.16
CA LEU A 76 2.76 5.00 36.90
C LEU A 76 2.58 6.34 37.62
N LEU A 77 1.67 7.20 37.16
CA LEU A 77 1.27 8.46 37.80
C LEU A 77 0.12 8.32 38.80
N LEU A 78 -0.42 7.11 38.97
CA LEU A 78 -1.53 6.80 39.88
C LEU A 78 -2.86 7.44 39.47
N GLU A 79 -2.99 7.65 38.17
CA GLU A 79 -4.23 8.07 37.55
C GLU A 79 -5.16 6.86 37.33
N ASP A 80 -6.36 7.15 36.85
CA ASP A 80 -7.38 6.15 36.62
C ASP A 80 -7.02 5.22 35.46
N TYR A 81 -7.36 3.94 35.61
CA TYR A 81 -7.18 2.96 34.54
C TYR A 81 -8.23 3.12 33.46
N VAL A 82 -7.80 3.16 32.20
CA VAL A 82 -8.68 3.29 31.02
C VAL A 82 -8.44 2.16 30.03
N ASP A 83 -9.34 1.96 29.07
CA ASP A 83 -9.18 0.96 28.00
C ASP A 83 -7.86 1.11 27.24
N LYS A 84 -7.39 2.36 27.09
CA LYS A 84 -6.11 2.71 26.45
C LYS A 84 -4.88 2.27 27.24
N SER A 85 -5.01 1.94 28.52
CA SER A 85 -3.91 1.40 29.32
C SER A 85 -3.62 -0.07 28.94
N ASP A 86 -4.65 -0.85 28.58
CA ASP A 86 -4.47 -2.18 27.97
C ASP A 86 -3.79 -2.05 26.60
N ILE A 87 -4.14 -1.02 25.81
CA ILE A 87 -3.54 -0.76 24.49
C ILE A 87 -2.04 -0.43 24.58
N TYR A 88 -1.63 0.34 25.59
CA TYR A 88 -0.20 0.59 25.84
C TYR A 88 0.55 -0.71 26.13
N SER A 89 0.00 -1.52 27.02
CA SER A 89 0.57 -2.80 27.42
C SER A 89 0.68 -3.76 26.23
N LEU A 90 -0.32 -3.77 25.33
CA LEU A 90 -0.26 -4.48 24.04
C LEU A 90 0.90 -4.01 23.15
N GLY A 91 1.20 -2.71 23.13
CA GLY A 91 2.36 -2.17 22.41
C GLY A 91 3.69 -2.79 22.86
N ILE A 92 3.86 -2.98 24.17
CA ILE A 92 5.03 -3.67 24.74
C ILE A 92 5.05 -5.15 24.34
N VAL A 93 3.90 -5.83 24.39
CA VAL A 93 3.79 -7.23 23.92
C VAL A 93 4.13 -7.36 22.42
N PHE A 94 3.71 -6.41 21.59
CA PHE A 94 4.06 -6.40 20.18
C PHE A 94 5.55 -6.12 19.94
N TRP A 95 6.16 -5.27 20.77
CA TRP A 95 7.60 -5.10 20.78
C TRP A 95 8.34 -6.39 21.17
N GLU A 96 7.83 -7.17 22.14
CA GLU A 96 8.39 -8.48 22.48
C GLU A 96 8.31 -9.46 21.30
N LEU A 97 7.18 -9.49 20.58
CA LEU A 97 7.04 -10.29 19.36
C LEU A 97 8.04 -9.90 18.27
N ALA A 98 8.28 -8.59 18.10
CA ALA A 98 9.21 -8.06 17.10
C ALA A 98 10.68 -8.30 17.46
N SER A 99 11.04 -8.08 18.72
CA SER A 99 12.43 -8.12 19.19
C SER A 99 12.90 -9.50 19.66
N ARG A 100 11.95 -10.36 20.09
CA ARG A 100 12.22 -11.60 20.83
C ARG A 100 13.06 -11.38 22.09
N ARG A 101 12.92 -10.21 22.73
CA ARG A 101 13.64 -9.81 23.94
C ARG A 101 12.66 -9.54 25.08
N VAL A 102 13.17 -9.61 26.30
CA VAL A 102 12.45 -9.17 27.51
C VAL A 102 12.49 -7.63 27.56
N PRO A 103 11.35 -6.95 27.77
CA PRO A 103 11.30 -5.49 27.80
C PRO A 103 12.09 -4.95 28.99
N TYR A 104 12.90 -3.91 28.73
CA TYR A 104 13.77 -3.27 29.73
C TYR A 104 14.68 -4.24 30.51
N TYR A 105 15.14 -5.32 29.85
CA TYR A 105 16.10 -6.27 30.43
C TYR A 105 17.27 -5.53 31.12
N GLU A 106 17.64 -5.96 32.33
CA GLU A 106 18.68 -5.38 33.21
C GLU A 106 18.42 -3.98 33.80
N HIS A 107 17.30 -3.32 33.50
CA HIS A 107 16.98 -2.02 34.10
C HIS A 107 16.28 -2.21 35.45
N LYS A 108 16.60 -1.35 36.41
CA LYS A 108 15.89 -1.31 37.71
C LYS A 108 14.55 -0.59 37.56
N ASP A 109 13.58 -0.96 38.40
CA ASP A 109 12.22 -0.42 38.39
C ASP A 109 12.16 1.12 38.37
N ASP A 110 12.95 1.80 39.20
CA ASP A 110 13.01 3.26 39.23
C ASP A 110 13.46 3.86 37.89
N VAL A 111 14.42 3.20 37.22
CA VAL A 111 14.92 3.64 35.91
C VAL A 111 13.85 3.45 34.84
N ILE A 112 13.16 2.32 34.84
CA ILE A 112 12.04 2.05 33.92
C ILE A 112 10.96 3.12 34.10
N ARG A 113 10.56 3.36 35.35
CA ARG A 113 9.52 4.34 35.68
C ARG A 113 9.91 5.74 35.22
N THR A 114 11.11 6.22 35.56
CA THR A 114 11.57 7.56 35.15
C THR A 114 11.66 7.69 33.62
N SER A 115 12.17 6.67 32.92
CA SER A 115 12.31 6.70 31.46
C SER A 115 10.95 6.74 30.76
N VAL A 116 10.01 5.87 31.16
CA VAL A 116 8.66 5.83 30.57
C VAL A 116 7.92 7.15 30.80
N LEU A 117 8.05 7.74 32.00
CA LEU A 117 7.45 9.04 32.33
C LEU A 117 8.10 10.20 31.56
N ALA A 118 9.38 10.10 31.23
CA ALA A 118 10.09 11.08 30.39
C ALA A 118 9.71 10.98 28.90
N GLY A 119 9.01 9.92 28.49
CA GLY A 119 8.62 9.68 27.10
C GLY A 119 9.57 8.76 26.32
N ASP A 120 10.61 8.23 26.98
CA ASP A 120 11.53 7.28 26.35
C ASP A 120 10.80 5.96 26.03
N ARG A 121 11.23 5.30 24.95
CA ARG A 121 10.67 4.03 24.47
C ARG A 121 11.78 3.06 24.07
N LEU A 122 11.46 1.77 24.09
CA LEU A 122 12.37 0.72 23.64
C LEU A 122 12.70 0.90 22.15
N GLN A 123 13.93 0.59 21.76
CA GLN A 123 14.30 0.60 20.34
C GLN A 123 13.59 -0.54 19.61
N ILE A 124 12.83 -0.23 18.56
CA ILE A 124 12.24 -1.23 17.69
C ILE A 124 13.33 -1.75 16.72
N PRO A 125 13.52 -3.07 16.55
CA PRO A 125 14.50 -3.60 15.61
C PRO A 125 14.21 -3.12 14.18
N GLU A 126 15.25 -2.70 13.45
CA GLU A 126 15.14 -2.24 12.05
C GLU A 126 14.55 -3.30 11.11
N SER A 127 14.68 -4.58 11.45
CA SER A 127 14.09 -5.69 10.70
C SER A 127 12.56 -5.79 10.83
N THR A 128 11.94 -5.02 11.73
CA THR A 128 10.50 -5.03 11.95
C THR A 128 9.80 -4.35 10.76
N PRO A 129 8.77 -4.94 10.13
CA PRO A 129 8.06 -4.30 9.01
C PRO A 129 7.47 -2.94 9.39
N SER A 130 7.58 -1.93 8.50
CA SER A 130 7.17 -0.52 8.74
C SER A 130 5.77 -0.40 9.34
N GLY A 131 4.78 -1.06 8.76
CA GLY A 131 3.41 -1.05 9.29
C GLY A 131 3.31 -1.58 10.72
N PHE A 132 4.11 -2.60 11.07
CA PHE A 132 4.14 -3.14 12.43
C PHE A 132 4.92 -2.25 13.40
N GLN A 133 5.96 -1.54 12.93
CA GLN A 133 6.61 -0.48 13.71
C GLN A 133 5.60 0.62 14.07
N THR A 134 4.84 1.12 13.09
CA THR A 134 3.81 2.14 13.31
C THR A 134 2.73 1.68 14.29
N ILE A 135 2.32 0.40 14.25
CA ILE A 135 1.39 -0.16 15.23
C ILE A 135 1.97 -0.11 16.65
N ILE A 136 3.21 -0.59 16.85
CA ILE A 136 3.89 -0.53 18.15
C ILE A 136 3.97 0.92 18.64
N GLU A 137 4.37 1.84 17.75
CA GLU A 137 4.51 3.26 18.05
C GLU A 137 3.21 3.94 18.47
N ARG A 138 2.10 3.62 17.80
CA ARG A 138 0.78 4.16 18.16
C ARG A 138 0.23 3.54 19.44
N CYS A 139 0.49 2.26 19.70
CA CYS A 139 0.06 1.60 20.92
C CYS A 139 0.68 2.23 22.18
N TRP A 140 1.98 2.53 22.18
CA TRP A 140 2.68 3.05 23.37
C TRP A 140 2.80 4.59 23.43
N ALA A 141 1.92 5.32 22.72
CA ALA A 141 1.91 6.78 22.76
C ALA A 141 1.78 7.31 24.19
N GLN A 142 2.41 8.45 24.50
CA GLN A 142 2.46 8.98 25.87
C GLN A 142 1.06 9.25 26.41
N GLN A 143 0.24 9.98 25.65
CA GLN A 143 -1.12 10.31 26.05
C GLN A 143 -2.08 9.17 25.66
N PRO A 144 -2.98 8.74 26.57
CA PRO A 144 -3.95 7.68 26.27
C PRO A 144 -4.80 7.94 25.02
N ASN A 145 -5.16 9.20 24.75
CA ASN A 145 -6.01 9.59 23.62
C ASN A 145 -5.32 9.47 22.25
N ASP A 146 -3.99 9.46 22.22
CA ASP A 146 -3.23 9.29 20.97
C ASP A 146 -3.14 7.81 20.56
N ARG A 147 -3.47 6.89 21.48
CA ARG A 147 -3.47 5.45 21.24
C ARG A 147 -4.74 5.03 20.49
N PRO A 148 -4.68 4.04 19.58
CA PRO A 148 -5.86 3.52 18.89
C PRO A 148 -6.85 2.90 19.88
N ASN A 149 -8.15 2.84 19.55
CA ASN A 149 -9.08 1.98 20.30
C ASN A 149 -8.86 0.53 19.85
N SER A 150 -9.36 -0.44 20.61
CA SER A 150 -9.11 -1.86 20.32
C SER A 150 -9.68 -2.32 18.98
N SER A 151 -10.83 -1.78 18.53
CA SER A 151 -11.37 -2.08 17.19
C SER A 151 -10.45 -1.60 16.08
N TYR A 152 -10.06 -0.32 16.13
CA TYR A 152 -9.17 0.28 15.15
C TYR A 152 -7.76 -0.34 15.20
N LEU A 153 -7.30 -0.78 16.38
CA LEU A 153 -6.05 -1.54 16.48
C LEU A 153 -6.14 -2.89 15.75
N VAL A 154 -7.27 -3.60 15.85
CA VAL A 154 -7.49 -4.84 15.09
C VAL A 154 -7.47 -4.56 13.59
N GLU A 155 -8.16 -3.51 13.13
CA GLU A 155 -8.15 -3.07 11.72
C GLU A 155 -6.73 -2.74 11.25
N MET A 156 -5.98 -1.94 12.01
CA MET A 156 -4.58 -1.62 11.71
C MET A 156 -3.70 -2.88 11.60
N ILE A 157 -3.88 -3.87 12.46
CA ILE A 157 -3.12 -5.13 12.42
C ILE A 157 -3.55 -5.98 11.22
N GLU A 158 -4.83 -6.05 10.91
CA GLU A 158 -5.32 -6.71 9.69
C GLU A 158 -4.72 -6.05 8.45
N GLU A 159 -4.76 -4.72 8.36
CA GLU A 159 -4.14 -3.96 7.30
C GLU A 159 -2.64 -4.20 7.26
N CYS A 160 -1.92 -4.21 8.38
CA CYS A 160 -0.49 -4.51 8.40
C CYS A 160 -0.20 -5.95 7.94
N ILE A 161 -1.02 -6.93 8.31
CA ILE A 161 -0.91 -8.31 7.82
C ILE A 161 -1.21 -8.34 6.31
N GLN A 162 -2.19 -7.57 5.86
CA GLN A 162 -2.55 -7.41 4.46
C GLN A 162 -1.50 -6.59 3.67
N MET A 163 -0.74 -5.72 4.32
CA MET A 163 0.33 -4.89 3.73
C MET A 163 1.70 -5.56 3.78
N GLN A 164 1.88 -6.55 4.65
CA GLN A 164 2.89 -7.59 4.47
C GLN A 164 2.58 -8.51 3.27
N ILE A 165 1.39 -8.37 2.67
CA ILE A 165 1.07 -8.86 1.33
C ILE A 165 1.19 -7.69 0.35
N ILE A 166 2.42 -7.19 0.15
CA ILE A 166 2.79 -6.97 -1.26
C ILE A 166 2.61 -8.36 -1.91
N ARG A 167 1.86 -8.40 -3.00
CA ARG A 167 1.26 -9.63 -3.55
C ARG A 167 2.33 -10.73 -3.68
N ASN A 168 2.23 -11.76 -2.85
CA ASN A 168 3.19 -12.87 -2.83
C ASN A 168 2.94 -13.74 -4.06
N ILE A 169 3.41 -13.27 -5.21
CA ILE A 169 3.39 -14.04 -6.45
C ILE A 169 4.35 -15.22 -6.22
N PRO A 170 3.87 -16.48 -6.31
CA PRO A 170 4.71 -17.66 -6.17
C PRO A 170 5.99 -17.55 -7.02
N VAL A 171 7.11 -18.03 -6.50
CA VAL A 171 8.44 -17.92 -7.14
C VAL A 171 8.41 -18.52 -8.56
N ASP A 172 7.68 -19.62 -8.71
CA ASP A 172 7.49 -20.40 -9.93
C ASP A 172 6.18 -20.06 -10.65
N ALA A 173 5.50 -18.98 -10.25
CA ALA A 173 4.24 -18.55 -10.85
C ALA A 173 4.33 -18.49 -12.38
N ARG A 174 3.31 -19.10 -13.00
CA ARG A 174 3.04 -19.01 -14.43
C ARG A 174 1.65 -18.47 -14.61
N TRP A 175 1.45 -17.70 -15.66
CA TRP A 175 0.14 -17.18 -16.02
C TRP A 175 -0.41 -17.95 -17.20
N SER A 176 -1.71 -18.19 -17.19
CA SER A 176 -2.45 -18.70 -18.34
C SER A 176 -2.02 -17.92 -19.58
N GLN A 177 -1.79 -18.61 -20.69
CA GLN A 177 -1.55 -17.95 -21.97
C GLN A 177 -2.86 -17.65 -22.70
N ASN A 178 -4.02 -18.00 -22.13
CA ASN A 178 -5.34 -17.66 -22.66
C ASN A 178 -5.94 -16.55 -21.78
N GLY A 179 -5.67 -15.30 -22.13
CA GLY A 179 -6.21 -14.13 -21.43
C GLY A 179 -7.70 -13.94 -21.69
N LYS A 180 -8.41 -13.44 -20.68
CA LYS A 180 -9.85 -13.15 -20.74
C LYS A 180 -10.08 -11.65 -20.67
N THR A 181 -10.88 -11.10 -21.58
CA THR A 181 -11.38 -9.73 -21.42
C THR A 181 -12.32 -9.66 -20.21
N VAL A 182 -12.02 -8.76 -19.28
CA VAL A 182 -12.81 -8.56 -18.05
C VAL A 182 -13.42 -7.17 -17.94
N ALA A 183 -12.98 -6.22 -18.77
CA ALA A 183 -13.61 -4.91 -18.95
C ALA A 183 -13.38 -4.41 -20.38
N GLY A 184 -14.35 -3.67 -20.94
CA GLY A 184 -14.29 -3.18 -22.32
C GLY A 184 -14.33 -4.28 -23.37
N GLY A 185 -13.58 -4.11 -24.47
CA GLY A 185 -13.50 -5.07 -25.57
C GLY A 185 -14.70 -5.12 -26.51
N ASN A 186 -15.70 -4.25 -26.32
CA ASN A 186 -16.88 -4.10 -27.18
C ASN A 186 -16.69 -2.98 -28.23
N GLY A 187 -15.46 -2.83 -28.73
CA GLY A 187 -15.04 -1.74 -29.59
C GLY A 187 -14.74 -0.44 -28.83
N GLN A 188 -14.16 0.51 -29.54
CA GLN A 188 -13.90 1.86 -29.06
C GLN A 188 -15.22 2.63 -28.92
N GLY A 189 -15.46 3.26 -27.77
CA GLY A 189 -16.61 4.13 -27.58
C GLY A 189 -16.82 4.55 -26.13
N ASN A 190 -17.95 5.19 -25.86
CA ASN A 190 -18.30 5.77 -24.55
C ASN A 190 -19.50 5.09 -23.87
N ALA A 191 -20.07 4.03 -24.47
CA ALA A 191 -21.09 3.23 -23.82
C ALA A 191 -20.57 2.61 -22.51
N THR A 192 -21.46 2.16 -21.63
CA THR A 192 -21.11 1.59 -20.33
C THR A 192 -20.32 0.28 -20.45
N ASN A 193 -20.45 -0.43 -21.56
CA ASN A 193 -19.68 -1.64 -21.86
C ASN A 193 -18.44 -1.39 -22.76
N GLN A 194 -18.13 -0.13 -23.07
CA GLN A 194 -17.02 0.27 -23.94
C GLN A 194 -15.98 1.11 -23.19
N LEU A 195 -14.73 1.05 -23.67
CA LEU A 195 -13.64 1.91 -23.22
C LEU A 195 -13.04 2.62 -24.44
N ASN A 196 -12.36 3.73 -24.21
CA ASN A 196 -11.69 4.54 -25.21
C ASN A 196 -10.30 4.95 -24.72
N TYR A 197 -9.27 4.26 -25.20
CA TYR A 197 -7.89 4.45 -24.76
C TYR A 197 -7.74 4.31 -23.23
N PRO A 198 -8.19 3.18 -22.62
CA PRO A 198 -7.96 2.96 -21.20
C PRO A 198 -6.45 2.95 -20.93
N HIS A 199 -6.01 3.49 -19.79
CA HIS A 199 -4.58 3.67 -19.52
C HIS A 199 -4.16 3.11 -18.16
N GLY A 200 -4.42 3.83 -17.08
CA GLY A 200 -4.20 3.37 -15.71
C GLY A 200 -5.28 2.42 -15.21
N LEU A 201 -4.88 1.53 -14.31
CA LEU A 201 -5.73 0.51 -13.72
C LEU A 201 -5.33 0.27 -12.27
N PHE A 202 -6.31 0.35 -11.38
CA PHE A 202 -6.23 -0.17 -10.03
C PHE A 202 -7.15 -1.38 -9.91
N VAL A 203 -6.69 -2.44 -9.24
CA VAL A 203 -7.49 -3.62 -8.92
C VAL A 203 -7.49 -3.78 -7.41
N ASP A 204 -8.69 -3.71 -6.83
CA ASP A 204 -8.90 -3.89 -5.40
C ASP A 204 -8.94 -5.38 -5.02
N ASP A 205 -8.98 -5.63 -3.73
CA ASP A 205 -8.88 -6.94 -3.12
C ASP A 205 -10.09 -7.84 -3.43
N ASP A 206 -11.26 -7.24 -3.69
CA ASP A 206 -12.48 -7.90 -4.13
C ASP A 206 -12.57 -8.07 -5.65
N GLN A 207 -11.47 -7.81 -6.38
CA GLN A 207 -11.38 -7.81 -7.84
C GLN A 207 -12.22 -6.72 -8.53
N THR A 208 -12.61 -5.66 -7.80
CA THR A 208 -13.14 -4.44 -8.41
C THR A 208 -12.00 -3.71 -9.13
N MET A 209 -12.23 -3.41 -10.40
CA MET A 209 -11.31 -2.66 -11.27
C MET A 209 -11.72 -1.20 -11.32
N ILE A 210 -10.78 -0.29 -11.12
CA ILE A 210 -10.95 1.16 -11.35
C ILE A 210 -10.04 1.54 -12.51
N ILE A 211 -10.63 2.01 -13.60
CA ILE A 211 -9.98 2.19 -14.89
C ILE A 211 -10.03 3.66 -15.29
N ALA A 212 -8.88 4.22 -15.66
CA ALA A 212 -8.81 5.53 -16.28
C ALA A 212 -9.16 5.41 -17.78
N ASP A 213 -10.38 5.81 -18.14
CA ASP A 213 -10.91 5.76 -19.50
C ASP A 213 -10.62 7.09 -20.21
N CYS A 214 -9.35 7.25 -20.59
CA CYS A 214 -8.71 8.53 -20.86
C CYS A 214 -9.45 9.39 -21.89
N TRP A 215 -9.84 8.83 -23.03
CA TRP A 215 -10.45 9.62 -24.12
C TRP A 215 -11.96 9.82 -23.96
N ASN A 216 -12.54 9.23 -22.92
CA ASN A 216 -13.90 9.52 -22.49
C ASN A 216 -13.92 10.44 -21.25
N ASP A 217 -12.76 10.97 -20.83
CA ASP A 217 -12.64 11.95 -19.74
C ASP A 217 -13.31 11.49 -18.44
N ARG A 218 -13.18 10.18 -18.12
CA ARG A 218 -13.88 9.55 -17.01
C ARG A 218 -13.06 8.45 -16.33
N ILE A 219 -13.42 8.15 -15.09
CA ILE A 219 -13.00 6.94 -14.38
C ILE A 219 -14.17 5.97 -14.30
N VAL A 220 -13.94 4.72 -14.65
CA VAL A 220 -14.94 3.66 -14.68
C VAL A 220 -14.59 2.59 -13.66
N GLN A 221 -15.55 2.23 -12.82
CA GLN A 221 -15.51 1.06 -11.95
C GLN A 221 -16.13 -0.13 -12.66
N TRP A 222 -15.51 -1.30 -12.55
CA TRP A 222 -15.99 -2.55 -13.14
C TRP A 222 -15.77 -3.69 -12.14
N LYS A 223 -16.83 -4.42 -11.76
CA LYS A 223 -16.66 -5.59 -10.90
C LYS A 223 -16.43 -6.84 -11.73
N MET A 224 -15.70 -7.79 -11.19
CA MET A 224 -15.44 -9.04 -11.86
C MET A 224 -16.76 -9.77 -12.20
N GLY A 225 -16.97 -10.07 -13.49
CA GLY A 225 -18.18 -10.71 -13.99
C GLY A 225 -19.24 -9.76 -14.56
N ASP A 226 -19.14 -8.46 -14.30
CA ASP A 226 -20.06 -7.48 -14.88
C ASP A 226 -19.81 -7.30 -16.38
N THR A 227 -20.87 -7.04 -17.14
CA THR A 227 -20.77 -6.72 -18.58
C THR A 227 -20.74 -5.22 -18.85
N MET A 228 -20.99 -4.39 -17.84
CA MET A 228 -21.06 -2.94 -17.95
C MET A 228 -20.30 -2.30 -16.78
N GLY A 229 -19.51 -1.29 -17.06
CA GLY A 229 -18.88 -0.44 -16.06
C GLY A 229 -19.77 0.71 -15.60
N GLN A 230 -19.48 1.21 -14.41
CA GLN A 230 -20.12 2.36 -13.80
C GLN A 230 -19.15 3.54 -13.76
N VAL A 231 -19.58 4.71 -14.24
CA VAL A 231 -18.78 5.94 -14.13
C VAL A 231 -18.75 6.39 -12.66
N VAL A 232 -17.57 6.54 -12.09
CA VAL A 232 -17.35 6.92 -10.68
C VAL A 232 -16.68 8.28 -10.50
N ALA A 233 -16.10 8.84 -11.57
CA ALA A 233 -15.62 10.22 -11.64
C ALA A 233 -15.61 10.72 -13.09
N GLY A 234 -15.82 12.02 -13.30
CA GLY A 234 -15.88 12.64 -14.63
C GLY A 234 -17.06 12.16 -15.51
N GLY A 235 -16.88 12.16 -16.83
CA GLY A 235 -17.83 11.58 -17.79
C GLY A 235 -19.06 12.43 -18.16
N LYS A 236 -19.16 13.68 -17.69
CA LYS A 236 -20.23 14.61 -18.08
C LYS A 236 -19.83 15.49 -19.26
N ASP A 237 -18.65 16.10 -19.18
CA ASP A 237 -18.02 16.92 -20.22
C ASP A 237 -16.52 17.05 -19.91
N ARG A 238 -15.69 17.21 -20.94
CA ARG A 238 -14.27 17.56 -20.75
C ARG A 238 -14.10 18.96 -20.19
N GLY A 239 -13.13 19.15 -19.31
CA GLY A 239 -12.76 20.47 -18.81
C GLY A 239 -12.00 20.40 -17.50
N ASN A 240 -11.89 21.54 -16.83
CA ASN A 240 -11.08 21.72 -15.62
C ASN A 240 -11.87 22.13 -14.38
N ARG A 241 -13.22 22.17 -14.46
CA ARG A 241 -14.06 22.39 -13.29
C ARG A 241 -13.88 21.27 -12.26
N SER A 242 -14.35 21.49 -11.04
CA SER A 242 -14.27 20.49 -9.98
C SER A 242 -15.05 19.21 -10.31
N ASP A 243 -16.08 19.28 -11.13
CA ASP A 243 -16.87 18.11 -11.57
C ASP A 243 -16.40 17.51 -12.91
N GLN A 244 -15.26 17.96 -13.45
CA GLN A 244 -14.74 17.55 -14.76
C GLN A 244 -13.31 16.99 -14.68
N LEU A 245 -13.00 16.15 -15.65
CA LEU A 245 -11.65 15.66 -15.95
C LEU A 245 -11.31 16.00 -17.41
N TYR A 246 -10.03 15.99 -17.73
CA TYR A 246 -9.54 16.06 -19.10
C TYR A 246 -8.33 15.14 -19.27
N GLY A 247 -8.54 14.03 -19.98
CA GLY A 247 -7.52 13.02 -20.21
C GLY A 247 -6.96 12.42 -18.92
N PRO A 248 -7.79 11.82 -18.04
CA PRO A 248 -7.27 11.10 -16.89
C PRO A 248 -6.48 9.88 -17.37
N ILE A 249 -5.23 9.74 -16.92
CA ILE A 249 -4.35 8.66 -17.40
C ILE A 249 -3.97 7.66 -16.34
N ASP A 250 -4.09 8.01 -15.06
CA ASP A 250 -3.83 7.08 -13.97
C ASP A 250 -4.76 7.32 -12.78
N VAL A 251 -5.00 6.26 -12.01
CA VAL A 251 -5.91 6.29 -10.86
C VAL A 251 -5.51 5.25 -9.82
N LEU A 252 -5.59 5.63 -8.54
CA LEU A 252 -5.50 4.71 -7.41
C LEU A 252 -6.60 4.97 -6.39
N VAL A 253 -6.81 4.03 -5.49
CA VAL A 253 -7.74 4.17 -4.36
C VAL A 253 -6.92 4.40 -3.08
N ASP A 254 -7.19 5.50 -2.38
CA ASP A 254 -6.76 5.69 -0.99
C ASP A 254 -7.63 4.78 -0.11
N LYS A 255 -7.08 3.63 0.30
CA LYS A 255 -7.85 2.60 1.02
C LYS A 255 -8.41 3.08 2.36
N GLU A 256 -7.75 4.04 3.01
CA GLU A 256 -8.20 4.53 4.31
C GLU A 256 -9.42 5.46 4.18
N THR A 257 -9.50 6.26 3.11
CA THR A 257 -10.66 7.15 2.89
C THR A 257 -11.69 6.59 1.91
N GLY A 258 -11.31 5.59 1.11
CA GLY A 258 -12.06 5.10 -0.03
C GLY A 258 -12.15 6.11 -1.19
N SER A 259 -11.31 7.15 -1.20
CA SER A 259 -11.27 8.17 -2.25
C SER A 259 -10.44 7.71 -3.45
N LEU A 260 -10.81 8.15 -4.65
CA LEU A 260 -10.00 8.01 -5.84
C LEU A 260 -8.97 9.13 -5.90
N ILE A 261 -7.71 8.81 -6.17
CA ILE A 261 -6.67 9.79 -6.52
C ILE A 261 -6.40 9.64 -8.01
N ILE A 262 -6.61 10.71 -8.76
CA ILE A 262 -6.66 10.67 -10.22
C ILE A 262 -5.61 11.63 -10.78
N CYS A 263 -4.82 11.12 -11.71
CA CYS A 263 -3.92 11.94 -12.52
C CYS A 263 -4.71 12.50 -13.71
N ASP A 264 -5.04 13.79 -13.63
CA ASP A 264 -5.81 14.54 -14.62
C ASP A 264 -4.85 15.31 -15.53
N TRP A 265 -4.17 14.55 -16.40
CA TRP A 265 -2.92 14.94 -17.04
C TRP A 265 -3.04 16.18 -17.93
N GLN A 266 -4.09 16.32 -18.74
CA GLN A 266 -4.21 17.51 -19.60
C GLN A 266 -4.46 18.78 -18.78
N ASN A 267 -5.09 18.64 -17.62
CA ASN A 267 -5.26 19.74 -16.67
C ASN A 267 -4.04 19.95 -15.76
N ARG A 268 -2.97 19.17 -15.94
CA ARG A 268 -1.70 19.25 -15.20
C ARG A 268 -1.90 19.26 -13.69
N ARG A 269 -2.75 18.35 -13.20
CA ARG A 269 -3.13 18.27 -11.78
C ARG A 269 -3.38 16.83 -11.33
N VAL A 270 -3.25 16.62 -10.02
CA VAL A 270 -3.74 15.42 -9.34
C VAL A 270 -4.94 15.80 -8.48
N VAL A 271 -6.04 15.07 -8.63
CA VAL A 271 -7.29 15.35 -7.92
C VAL A 271 -7.70 14.17 -7.03
N ARG A 272 -8.29 14.48 -5.88
CA ARG A 272 -8.99 13.54 -5.02
C ARG A 272 -10.48 13.60 -5.31
N TRP A 273 -11.09 12.46 -5.56
CA TRP A 273 -12.53 12.30 -5.72
C TRP A 273 -13.06 11.39 -4.61
N SER A 274 -14.15 11.75 -3.94
CA SER A 274 -14.68 10.98 -2.79
C SER A 274 -16.08 10.45 -3.07
N PRO A 275 -16.23 9.32 -3.80
CA PRO A 275 -17.54 8.80 -4.19
C PRO A 275 -18.45 8.48 -2.99
N ARG A 276 -17.88 8.00 -1.87
CA ARG A 276 -18.64 7.60 -0.67
C ARG A 276 -19.34 8.75 0.05
N ASN A 277 -18.89 9.98 -0.14
CA ASN A 277 -19.48 11.16 0.49
C ASN A 277 -20.58 11.80 -0.38
N GLY A 278 -20.97 11.17 -1.49
CA GLY A 278 -21.96 11.70 -2.44
C GLY A 278 -21.47 12.93 -3.22
N THR A 279 -20.20 13.32 -3.05
CA THR A 279 -19.61 14.45 -3.76
C THR A 279 -19.28 14.04 -5.19
N THR A 280 -19.80 14.81 -6.15
CA THR A 280 -19.47 14.66 -7.59
C THR A 280 -18.36 15.62 -8.02
N GLN A 281 -17.60 16.15 -7.06
CA GLN A 281 -16.56 17.13 -7.26
C GLN A 281 -15.22 16.56 -6.79
N GLY A 282 -14.19 16.77 -7.60
CA GLY A 282 -12.80 16.54 -7.29
C GLY A 282 -12.15 17.74 -6.59
N GLU A 283 -11.38 17.45 -5.56
CA GLU A 283 -10.49 18.38 -4.85
C GLU A 283 -9.10 18.33 -5.50
N ILE A 284 -8.51 19.49 -5.82
CA ILE A 284 -7.14 19.53 -6.35
C ILE A 284 -6.16 19.30 -5.19
N LEU A 285 -5.38 18.21 -5.27
CA LEU A 285 -4.31 17.92 -4.32
C LEU A 285 -2.99 18.56 -4.74
N ILE A 286 -2.67 18.48 -6.04
CA ILE A 286 -1.42 18.96 -6.61
C ILE A 286 -1.77 19.64 -7.93
N ASP A 287 -1.24 20.85 -8.15
CA ASP A 287 -1.34 21.59 -9.41
C ASP A 287 0.04 21.73 -10.09
N ASN A 288 0.04 22.18 -11.35
CA ASN A 288 1.24 22.41 -12.15
C ASN A 288 2.20 21.21 -12.22
N ILE A 289 1.62 20.02 -12.38
CA ILE A 289 2.34 18.75 -12.49
C ILE A 289 1.89 18.00 -13.74
N ASP A 290 2.84 17.62 -14.59
CA ASP A 290 2.57 16.75 -15.74
C ASP A 290 2.55 15.30 -15.26
N CYS A 291 1.57 14.99 -14.40
CA CYS A 291 1.46 13.67 -13.79
C CYS A 291 1.30 12.61 -14.87
N HIS A 292 1.96 11.46 -14.71
CA HIS A 292 1.78 10.30 -15.59
C HIS A 292 1.61 8.96 -14.87
N GLY A 293 2.06 8.89 -13.62
CA GLY A 293 1.94 7.70 -12.79
C GLY A 293 1.78 8.11 -11.34
N LEU A 294 0.91 7.40 -10.64
CA LEU A 294 0.59 7.58 -9.24
C LEU A 294 0.94 6.33 -8.45
N PHE A 295 1.47 6.52 -7.25
CA PHE A 295 1.62 5.47 -6.27
C PHE A 295 1.40 6.04 -4.88
N MET A 296 0.74 5.29 -3.99
CA MET A 296 0.58 5.67 -2.59
C MET A 296 1.19 4.56 -1.72
N ASP A 297 2.12 4.93 -0.85
CA ASP A 297 2.73 3.99 0.09
C ASP A 297 1.85 3.73 1.33
N ASP A 298 2.30 2.79 2.16
CA ASP A 298 1.65 2.39 3.41
C ASP A 298 1.55 3.54 4.44
N GLN A 299 2.45 4.52 4.33
CA GLN A 299 2.48 5.73 5.17
C GLN A 299 1.64 6.87 4.57
N ARG A 300 0.90 6.60 3.48
CA ARG A 300 0.05 7.56 2.76
C ARG A 300 0.81 8.76 2.20
N TYR A 301 2.07 8.56 1.81
CA TYR A 301 2.74 9.49 0.90
C TYR A 301 2.32 9.18 -0.53
N LEU A 302 2.00 10.23 -1.27
CA LEU A 302 1.68 10.17 -2.69
C LEU A 302 2.94 10.42 -3.52
N TYR A 303 3.25 9.51 -4.43
CA TYR A 303 4.34 9.60 -5.38
C TYR A 303 3.76 9.87 -6.76
N VAL A 304 4.28 10.90 -7.43
CA VAL A 304 3.81 11.33 -8.74
C VAL A 304 4.99 11.44 -9.69
N SER A 305 4.92 10.74 -10.82
CA SER A 305 5.88 10.90 -11.91
C SER A 305 5.52 12.15 -12.71
N ASP A 306 6.41 13.13 -12.77
CA ASP A 306 6.28 14.32 -13.62
C ASP A 306 7.02 14.06 -14.94
N TYR A 307 6.23 13.87 -15.99
CA TYR A 307 6.71 13.43 -17.30
C TYR A 307 7.57 14.49 -18.00
N ILE A 308 7.25 15.77 -17.83
CA ILE A 308 7.94 16.87 -18.52
C ILE A 308 9.16 17.33 -17.71
N LYS A 309 9.07 17.35 -16.37
CA LYS A 309 10.22 17.69 -15.51
C LYS A 309 11.21 16.55 -15.34
N HIS A 310 10.86 15.34 -15.79
CA HIS A 310 11.71 14.16 -15.75
C HIS A 310 12.14 13.79 -14.32
N GLU A 311 11.16 13.74 -13.43
CA GLU A 311 11.37 13.50 -12.01
C GLU A 311 10.20 12.75 -11.39
N VAL A 312 10.43 12.12 -10.24
CA VAL A 312 9.37 11.59 -9.39
C VAL A 312 9.39 12.38 -8.08
N ARG A 313 8.21 12.86 -7.68
CA ARG A 313 8.03 13.63 -6.45
C ARG A 313 7.20 12.86 -5.44
N ARG A 314 7.56 12.99 -4.17
CA ARG A 314 6.81 12.48 -3.02
C ARG A 314 6.15 13.62 -2.26
N TYR A 315 4.86 13.47 -1.98
CA TYR A 315 4.02 14.43 -1.27
C TYR A 315 3.46 13.76 -0.02
N LYS A 316 3.50 14.45 1.12
CA LYS A 316 2.62 14.10 2.24
C LYS A 316 1.22 14.58 1.88
N ILE A 317 0.17 13.82 2.20
CA ILE A 317 -1.20 14.29 1.98
C ILE A 317 -1.40 15.64 2.70
N GLY A 318 -1.89 16.63 1.94
CA GLY A 318 -2.07 18.02 2.39
C GLY A 318 -0.93 18.97 2.01
N ASP A 319 0.25 18.45 1.67
CA ASP A 319 1.37 19.27 1.22
C ASP A 319 1.22 19.64 -0.26
N LYS A 320 1.42 20.91 -0.58
CA LYS A 320 1.44 21.40 -1.98
C LYS A 320 2.79 21.21 -2.67
N ASN A 321 3.87 21.12 -1.89
CA ASN A 321 5.23 21.04 -2.39
C ASN A 321 5.82 19.65 -2.11
N GLY A 322 5.94 18.83 -3.16
CA GLY A 322 6.56 17.53 -3.07
C GLY A 322 8.08 17.61 -3.14
N ILE A 323 8.76 16.65 -2.50
CA ILE A 323 10.22 16.50 -2.58
C ILE A 323 10.58 15.57 -3.74
N ILE A 324 11.68 15.86 -4.45
CA ILE A 324 12.19 14.98 -5.51
C ILE A 324 12.80 13.73 -4.86
N VAL A 325 12.39 12.55 -5.31
CA VAL A 325 12.87 11.25 -4.81
C VAL A 325 13.55 10.41 -5.90
N ALA A 326 13.40 10.77 -7.17
CA ALA A 326 14.15 10.20 -8.29
C ALA A 326 14.23 11.22 -9.43
N GLY A 327 15.35 11.24 -10.18
CA GLY A 327 15.59 12.20 -11.26
C GLY A 327 15.87 13.62 -10.76
N GLY A 328 15.29 14.63 -11.42
CA GLY A 328 15.43 16.04 -11.04
C GLY A 328 16.69 16.74 -11.56
N ASN A 329 17.54 16.03 -12.30
CA ASN A 329 18.76 16.57 -12.93
C ASN A 329 18.59 16.79 -14.45
N GLY A 330 17.34 17.07 -14.87
CA GLY A 330 16.96 17.25 -16.26
C GLY A 330 16.84 15.94 -17.05
N LYS A 331 16.50 16.09 -18.33
CA LYS A 331 16.35 15.00 -19.29
C LYS A 331 17.69 14.34 -19.59
N GLY A 332 17.77 13.02 -19.48
CA GLY A 332 18.94 12.29 -19.99
C GLY A 332 19.00 10.83 -19.54
N ALA A 333 20.08 10.15 -19.94
CA ALA A 333 20.28 8.71 -19.69
C ALA A 333 21.28 8.41 -18.56
N ALA A 334 21.90 9.44 -17.96
CA ALA A 334 22.74 9.25 -16.79
C ALA A 334 21.94 8.64 -15.62
N LEU A 335 22.63 8.01 -14.66
CA LEU A 335 21.93 7.33 -13.55
C LEU A 335 21.26 8.30 -12.57
N ASN A 336 21.68 9.57 -12.56
CA ASN A 336 21.03 10.63 -11.81
C ASN A 336 19.94 11.38 -12.62
N GLN A 337 19.66 10.97 -13.86
CA GLN A 337 18.68 11.58 -14.76
C GLN A 337 17.57 10.60 -15.12
N LEU A 338 16.43 11.14 -15.55
CA LEU A 338 15.33 10.39 -16.14
C LEU A 338 14.96 11.02 -17.50
N ASN A 339 14.20 10.28 -18.30
CA ASN A 339 13.69 10.72 -19.58
C ASN A 339 12.22 10.33 -19.70
N SER A 340 11.37 11.27 -19.30
CA SER A 340 9.91 11.19 -19.34
C SER A 340 9.37 9.94 -18.63
N PRO A 341 9.55 9.87 -17.29
CA PRO A 341 9.09 8.74 -16.50
C PRO A 341 7.55 8.65 -16.49
N THR A 342 7.01 7.44 -16.58
CA THR A 342 5.55 7.26 -16.63
C THR A 342 4.94 6.54 -15.44
N TYR A 343 5.63 5.60 -14.80
CA TYR A 343 5.13 4.87 -13.63
C TYR A 343 6.17 4.86 -12.53
N ALA A 344 5.70 4.89 -11.29
CA ALA A 344 6.51 4.72 -10.10
C ALA A 344 5.90 3.65 -9.18
N PHE A 345 6.75 2.96 -8.44
CA PHE A 345 6.36 2.03 -7.38
C PHE A 345 7.32 2.22 -6.21
N VAL A 346 6.82 2.09 -4.98
CA VAL A 346 7.66 2.21 -3.78
C VAL A 346 7.56 0.94 -2.95
N ASP A 347 8.70 0.32 -2.66
CA ASP A 347 8.74 -0.88 -1.81
C ASP A 347 8.70 -0.53 -0.31
N GLN A 348 8.56 -1.55 0.54
CA GLN A 348 8.52 -1.40 2.01
C GLN A 348 9.79 -0.80 2.62
N GLN A 349 10.92 -0.80 1.88
CA GLN A 349 12.15 -0.14 2.31
C GLN A 349 12.24 1.31 1.80
N GLN A 350 11.16 1.82 1.23
CA GLN A 350 11.06 3.12 0.57
C GLN A 350 12.05 3.33 -0.56
N ASN A 351 12.40 2.26 -1.28
CA ASN A 351 13.07 2.40 -2.55
C ASN A 351 12.04 2.73 -3.63
N VAL A 352 12.35 3.70 -4.48
CA VAL A 352 11.49 4.15 -5.58
C VAL A 352 11.94 3.49 -6.87
N TYR A 353 11.07 2.71 -7.47
CA TYR A 353 11.26 2.14 -8.79
C TYR A 353 10.54 3.01 -9.81
N VAL A 354 11.23 3.35 -10.90
CA VAL A 354 10.71 4.27 -11.91
C VAL A 354 10.83 3.62 -13.27
N SER A 355 9.73 3.61 -14.01
CA SER A 355 9.75 3.32 -15.43
C SER A 355 10.27 4.55 -16.17
N ASP A 356 11.53 4.48 -16.58
CA ASP A 356 12.25 5.54 -17.27
C ASP A 356 12.05 5.36 -18.79
N THR A 357 10.82 5.67 -19.22
CA THR A 357 10.20 5.18 -20.47
C THR A 357 11.04 5.42 -21.71
N HIS A 358 11.56 6.64 -21.91
CA HIS A 358 12.31 6.98 -23.12
C HIS A 358 13.80 6.63 -23.01
N ASN A 359 14.23 6.10 -21.87
CA ASN A 359 15.53 5.43 -21.74
C ASN A 359 15.37 3.90 -21.75
N HIS A 360 14.16 3.37 -21.97
CA HIS A 360 13.89 1.95 -22.17
C HIS A 360 14.40 1.08 -21.02
N ARG A 361 14.20 1.54 -19.78
CA ARG A 361 14.72 0.90 -18.58
C ARG A 361 13.83 1.14 -17.37
N VAL A 362 13.99 0.29 -16.36
CA VAL A 362 13.48 0.55 -15.01
C VAL A 362 14.66 0.83 -14.09
N THR A 363 14.57 1.92 -13.33
CA THR A 363 15.60 2.31 -12.34
C THR A 363 15.05 2.16 -10.92
N LYS A 364 15.87 1.66 -10.00
CA LYS A 364 15.62 1.62 -8.56
C LYS A 364 16.45 2.70 -7.87
N TRP A 365 15.81 3.52 -7.07
CA TRP A 365 16.42 4.57 -6.28
C TRP A 365 16.25 4.23 -4.80
N ASN A 366 17.35 3.96 -4.11
CA ASN A 366 17.28 3.76 -2.67
C ASN A 366 16.91 5.08 -1.97
N LYS A 367 16.28 5.00 -0.80
CA LYS A 367 15.89 6.19 -0.03
C LYS A 367 17.07 7.14 0.15
N GLY A 368 16.95 8.37 -0.36
CA GLY A 368 17.98 9.41 -0.28
C GLY A 368 19.12 9.30 -1.30
N ALA A 369 19.10 8.31 -2.20
CA ALA A 369 20.11 8.15 -3.24
C ALA A 369 20.11 9.33 -4.22
N LYS A 370 21.29 9.64 -4.77
CA LYS A 370 21.47 10.68 -5.80
C LYS A 370 21.44 10.15 -7.22
N GLU A 371 21.52 8.83 -7.37
CA GLU A 371 21.47 8.12 -8.63
C GLU A 371 20.69 6.81 -8.47
N GLY A 372 20.07 6.37 -9.55
CA GLY A 372 19.34 5.12 -9.65
C GLY A 372 20.23 3.96 -10.10
N ILE A 373 19.74 2.75 -9.89
CA ILE A 373 20.34 1.49 -10.33
C ILE A 373 19.42 0.89 -11.39
N VAL A 374 19.94 0.52 -12.56
CA VAL A 374 19.14 -0.17 -13.58
C VAL A 374 18.82 -1.58 -13.10
N VAL A 375 17.53 -1.90 -12.99
CA VAL A 375 17.03 -3.21 -12.52
C VAL A 375 16.27 -4.01 -13.58
N ALA A 376 15.89 -3.38 -14.69
CA ALA A 376 15.37 -4.04 -15.88
C ALA A 376 15.66 -3.20 -17.14
N GLY A 377 15.91 -3.86 -18.28
CA GLY A 377 16.26 -3.20 -19.53
C GLY A 377 17.63 -2.48 -19.49
N GLY A 378 17.72 -1.32 -20.16
CA GLY A 378 18.91 -0.47 -20.16
C GLY A 378 20.03 -0.87 -21.13
N GLN A 379 19.79 -1.86 -22.00
CA GLN A 379 20.69 -2.24 -23.09
C GLN A 379 20.24 -1.63 -24.44
N GLY A 380 19.71 -0.41 -24.39
CA GLY A 380 19.07 0.26 -25.51
C GLY A 380 17.65 -0.24 -25.79
N GLU A 381 16.99 0.44 -26.73
CA GLU A 381 15.69 0.02 -27.24
C GLU A 381 15.81 -1.26 -28.06
N GLY A 382 14.92 -2.23 -27.81
CA GLY A 382 14.83 -3.44 -28.62
C GLY A 382 13.92 -4.50 -28.00
N ASN A 383 13.90 -5.69 -28.60
CA ASN A 383 13.02 -6.80 -28.21
C ASN A 383 13.77 -8.01 -27.61
N ALA A 384 15.10 -7.92 -27.43
CA ALA A 384 15.85 -8.94 -26.71
C ALA A 384 15.36 -9.08 -25.26
N LEU A 385 15.67 -10.20 -24.60
CA LEU A 385 15.30 -10.39 -23.18
C LEU A 385 16.06 -9.49 -22.21
N THR A 386 17.13 -8.82 -22.68
CA THR A 386 17.88 -7.80 -21.94
C THR A 386 17.40 -6.38 -22.23
N GLN A 387 16.50 -6.21 -23.19
CA GLN A 387 16.03 -4.92 -23.70
C GLN A 387 14.54 -4.70 -23.41
N LEU A 388 14.14 -3.44 -23.42
CA LEU A 388 12.75 -3.00 -23.37
C LEU A 388 12.54 -2.00 -24.52
N SER A 389 11.29 -1.75 -24.89
CA SER A 389 10.89 -0.61 -25.71
C SER A 389 9.70 0.12 -25.07
N HIS A 390 9.94 1.36 -24.64
CA HIS A 390 8.96 2.23 -23.99
C HIS A 390 8.31 1.55 -22.78
N SER A 391 9.11 1.27 -21.75
CA SER A 391 8.62 0.68 -20.50
C SER A 391 7.51 1.55 -19.90
N ASN A 392 6.39 0.95 -19.50
CA ASN A 392 5.29 1.64 -18.82
C ASN A 392 4.93 0.98 -17.49
N GLY A 393 3.74 0.38 -17.37
CA GLY A 393 3.23 -0.17 -16.12
C GLY A 393 4.26 -1.02 -15.40
N LEU A 394 4.34 -0.80 -14.09
CA LEU A 394 5.40 -1.31 -13.25
C LEU A 394 4.80 -1.88 -11.97
N PHE A 395 5.22 -3.08 -11.60
CA PHE A 395 4.87 -3.71 -10.33
C PHE A 395 6.07 -4.44 -9.77
N ILE A 396 6.30 -4.32 -8.46
CA ILE A 396 7.36 -5.03 -7.75
C ILE A 396 6.71 -5.91 -6.68
N ASP A 397 7.04 -7.20 -6.66
CA ASP A 397 6.57 -8.12 -5.62
C ASP A 397 7.47 -8.11 -4.36
N THR A 398 7.07 -8.83 -3.31
CA THR A 398 7.80 -8.92 -2.03
C THR A 398 9.21 -9.49 -2.16
N LEU A 399 9.46 -10.28 -3.21
CA LEU A 399 10.76 -10.89 -3.48
C LEU A 399 11.68 -9.91 -4.24
N GLY A 400 11.14 -8.76 -4.67
CA GLY A 400 11.84 -7.77 -5.46
C GLY A 400 11.91 -8.12 -6.93
N ASN A 401 11.03 -9.01 -7.42
CA ASN A 401 10.90 -9.24 -8.86
C ASN A 401 10.18 -8.04 -9.50
N VAL A 402 10.68 -7.60 -10.64
CA VAL A 402 10.19 -6.43 -11.37
C VAL A 402 9.33 -6.91 -12.55
N TYR A 403 8.08 -6.49 -12.59
CA TYR A 403 7.15 -6.75 -13.67
C TYR A 403 6.93 -5.47 -14.47
N VAL A 404 7.16 -5.53 -15.78
CA VAL A 404 7.19 -4.36 -16.64
C VAL A 404 6.33 -4.58 -17.88
N ALA A 405 5.48 -3.62 -18.19
CA ALA A 405 4.83 -3.52 -19.49
C ALA A 405 5.86 -3.02 -20.50
N ASP A 406 6.33 -3.92 -21.35
CA ASP A 406 7.21 -3.63 -22.48
C ASP A 406 6.33 -3.24 -23.68
N SER A 407 5.82 -2.00 -23.62
CA SER A 407 4.63 -1.57 -24.34
C SER A 407 4.74 -1.68 -25.85
N TRP A 408 5.87 -1.30 -26.43
CA TRP A 408 6.05 -1.32 -27.89
C TRP A 408 6.40 -2.70 -28.41
N ASN A 409 6.88 -3.60 -27.54
CA ASN A 409 7.05 -5.01 -27.86
C ASN A 409 5.79 -5.86 -27.54
N ASN A 410 4.69 -5.24 -27.12
CA ASN A 410 3.40 -5.89 -26.84
C ASN A 410 3.52 -7.10 -25.90
N ARG A 411 4.30 -6.97 -24.82
CA ARG A 411 4.54 -8.06 -23.86
C ARG A 411 4.68 -7.55 -22.42
N VAL A 412 4.41 -8.43 -21.46
CA VAL A 412 4.76 -8.21 -20.05
C VAL A 412 5.97 -9.06 -19.72
N MET A 413 6.98 -8.45 -19.11
CA MET A 413 8.22 -9.11 -18.74
C MET A 413 8.42 -9.11 -17.23
N ARG A 414 9.00 -10.19 -16.71
CA ARG A 414 9.43 -10.33 -15.32
C ARG A 414 10.95 -10.39 -15.25
N TRP A 415 11.54 -9.57 -14.39
CA TRP A 415 12.95 -9.66 -13.97
C TRP A 415 13.02 -10.10 -12.52
N PRO A 416 13.55 -11.31 -12.24
CA PRO A 416 13.92 -11.65 -10.88
C PRO A 416 14.98 -10.69 -10.33
N LYS A 417 14.98 -10.48 -9.01
CA LYS A 417 15.95 -9.59 -8.35
C LYS A 417 17.39 -9.97 -8.73
N GLY A 418 18.13 -9.03 -9.32
CA GLY A 418 19.53 -9.22 -9.74
C GLY A 418 19.72 -9.97 -11.06
N ALA A 419 18.65 -10.38 -11.73
CA ALA A 419 18.73 -11.04 -13.02
C ALA A 419 19.31 -10.11 -14.11
N LYS A 420 20.09 -10.68 -15.03
CA LYS A 420 20.69 -9.94 -16.16
C LYS A 420 19.75 -9.80 -17.36
N GLN A 421 18.73 -10.65 -17.43
CA GLN A 421 17.70 -10.65 -18.46
C GLN A 421 16.35 -11.01 -17.85
N GLY A 422 15.28 -10.61 -18.53
CA GLY A 422 13.92 -10.89 -18.14
C GLY A 422 13.38 -12.16 -18.80
N THR A 423 12.15 -12.48 -18.43
CA THR A 423 11.36 -13.53 -19.06
C THR A 423 10.00 -12.97 -19.43
N VAL A 424 9.51 -13.27 -20.64
CA VAL A 424 8.14 -12.94 -21.04
C VAL A 424 7.18 -13.80 -20.23
N ILE A 425 6.19 -13.18 -19.59
CA ILE A 425 5.17 -13.91 -18.82
C ILE A 425 3.82 -14.00 -19.56
N VAL A 426 3.45 -12.96 -20.32
CA VAL A 426 2.31 -12.91 -21.23
C VAL A 426 2.61 -11.96 -22.41
N GLY A 427 1.92 -12.12 -23.53
CA GLY A 427 2.13 -11.33 -24.74
C GLY A 427 3.34 -11.78 -25.56
N GLY A 428 3.86 -10.89 -26.41
CA GLY A 428 5.00 -11.17 -27.29
C GLY A 428 4.64 -11.97 -28.55
N ASN A 429 3.35 -12.22 -28.80
CA ASN A 429 2.84 -12.98 -29.95
C ASN A 429 2.38 -12.08 -31.11
N GLY A 430 3.06 -10.94 -31.28
CA GLY A 430 2.68 -9.89 -32.24
C GLY A 430 1.60 -8.94 -31.73
N GLU A 431 1.46 -7.81 -32.42
CA GLU A 431 0.37 -6.86 -32.21
C GLU A 431 -0.96 -7.49 -32.67
N GLY A 432 -2.01 -7.41 -31.84
CA GLY A 432 -3.32 -7.95 -32.19
C GLY A 432 -4.28 -8.01 -31.02
N ALA A 433 -5.47 -8.55 -31.26
CA ALA A 433 -6.56 -8.67 -30.28
C ALA A 433 -6.81 -10.12 -29.80
N GLY A 434 -5.95 -11.07 -30.18
CA GLY A 434 -6.00 -12.46 -29.70
C GLY A 434 -5.84 -12.58 -28.18
N ALA A 435 -6.07 -13.79 -27.65
CA ALA A 435 -6.07 -14.06 -26.21
C ALA A 435 -4.73 -13.77 -25.50
N ASN A 436 -3.63 -13.79 -26.24
CA ASN A 436 -2.27 -13.48 -25.75
C ASN A 436 -1.54 -12.48 -26.67
N GLN A 437 -2.31 -11.61 -27.31
CA GLN A 437 -1.80 -10.50 -28.11
C GLN A 437 -2.28 -9.20 -27.48
N PHE A 438 -1.45 -8.18 -27.60
CA PHE A 438 -1.75 -6.84 -27.10
C PHE A 438 -1.51 -5.82 -28.19
N ASN A 439 -2.09 -4.64 -28.04
CA ASN A 439 -1.78 -3.48 -28.83
C ASN A 439 -1.46 -2.28 -27.91
N ARG A 440 -0.16 -2.07 -27.69
CA ARG A 440 0.42 -1.03 -26.84
C ARG A 440 -0.08 -1.07 -25.39
N LEU A 441 0.07 -2.23 -24.74
CA LEU A 441 -0.27 -2.37 -23.31
C LEU A 441 0.38 -1.30 -22.44
N ARG A 442 -0.27 -0.87 -21.35
CA ARG A 442 0.26 0.14 -20.42
C ARG A 442 0.15 -0.26 -18.97
N GLY A 443 -1.02 -0.05 -18.35
CA GLY A 443 -1.24 -0.34 -16.94
C GLY A 443 -1.15 -1.83 -16.64
N LEU A 444 -0.51 -2.15 -15.50
CA LEU A 444 -0.46 -3.49 -14.93
C LEU A 444 -1.00 -3.43 -13.50
N SER A 445 -1.82 -4.39 -13.14
CA SER A 445 -2.14 -4.66 -11.74
C SER A 445 -2.24 -6.16 -11.54
N PHE A 446 -2.10 -6.60 -10.31
CA PHE A 446 -2.30 -7.97 -9.90
C PHE A 446 -3.47 -8.03 -8.91
N ASP A 447 -4.03 -9.19 -8.60
CA ASP A 447 -4.92 -9.34 -7.45
C ASP A 447 -4.23 -10.09 -6.31
N ARG A 448 -4.94 -10.32 -5.20
CA ARG A 448 -4.41 -11.07 -4.04
C ARG A 448 -3.99 -12.51 -4.37
N LYS A 449 -4.55 -13.10 -5.43
CA LYS A 449 -4.20 -14.46 -5.88
C LYS A 449 -2.99 -14.47 -6.81
N GLY A 450 -2.49 -13.29 -7.20
CA GLY A 450 -1.40 -13.16 -8.18
C GLY A 450 -1.86 -13.22 -9.63
N ASN A 451 -3.17 -13.12 -9.90
CA ASN A 451 -3.66 -12.99 -11.27
C ASN A 451 -3.25 -11.63 -11.84
N LEU A 452 -2.84 -11.59 -13.10
CA LEU A 452 -2.37 -10.39 -13.77
C LEU A 452 -3.50 -9.75 -14.58
N TYR A 453 -3.70 -8.46 -14.38
CA TYR A 453 -4.58 -7.60 -15.16
C TYR A 453 -3.74 -6.63 -15.98
N VAL A 454 -4.00 -6.59 -17.29
CA VAL A 454 -3.26 -5.77 -18.24
C VAL A 454 -4.22 -4.84 -18.98
N VAL A 455 -3.92 -3.55 -19.01
CA VAL A 455 -4.63 -2.59 -19.85
C VAL A 455 -4.09 -2.67 -21.27
N ASP A 456 -4.94 -3.14 -22.18
CA ASP A 456 -4.64 -3.30 -23.60
C ASP A 456 -5.22 -2.10 -24.37
N VAL A 457 -4.43 -1.04 -24.41
CA VAL A 457 -4.88 0.34 -24.67
C VAL A 457 -5.58 0.47 -26.03
N ARG A 458 -4.93 0.03 -27.11
CA ARG A 458 -5.48 0.20 -28.47
C ARG A 458 -6.51 -0.86 -28.85
N ASN A 459 -6.65 -1.92 -28.04
CA ASN A 459 -7.76 -2.85 -28.14
C ASN A 459 -8.92 -2.47 -27.18
N HIS A 460 -8.82 -1.34 -26.47
CA HIS A 460 -9.91 -0.78 -25.68
C HIS A 460 -10.46 -1.74 -24.60
N ARG A 461 -9.57 -2.47 -23.93
CA ARG A 461 -9.96 -3.54 -22.99
C ARG A 461 -8.99 -3.70 -21.83
N VAL A 462 -9.46 -4.39 -20.78
CA VAL A 462 -8.62 -4.95 -19.72
C VAL A 462 -8.64 -6.47 -19.83
N HIS A 463 -7.46 -7.08 -19.81
CA HIS A 463 -7.25 -8.51 -19.97
C HIS A 463 -6.77 -9.13 -18.65
N LEU A 464 -7.40 -10.22 -18.23
CA LEU A 464 -7.05 -11.01 -17.05
C LEU A 464 -6.33 -12.29 -17.47
N PHE A 465 -5.20 -12.56 -16.84
CA PHE A 465 -4.47 -13.81 -16.91
C PHE A 465 -4.38 -14.42 -15.53
N SER A 466 -5.01 -15.58 -15.35
CA SER A 466 -4.96 -16.29 -14.08
C SER A 466 -3.62 -16.96 -13.85
N ILE A 467 -3.17 -17.00 -12.60
CA ILE A 467 -2.04 -17.85 -12.21
C ILE A 467 -2.41 -19.34 -12.37
N GLN A 468 -1.45 -20.17 -12.75
CA GLN A 468 -1.60 -21.62 -12.98
C GLN A 468 -0.93 -22.46 -11.90
#